data_AF-A0A7X0NNC1-F1
#
_entry.id   AF-A0A7X0NNC1-F1
#
_cell.length_a   1.000
_cell.length_b   1.000
_cell.length_c   1.000
_cell.angle_alpha   90.00
_cell.angle_beta   90.00
_cell.angle_gamma   90.00
#
_symmetry.space_group_name_H-M   'P 1'
#
loop_
_entity.id
_entity.type
_entity.pdbx_description
1 polymer ?
#
loop_
_entity_poly.entity_id
_entity_poly.type
_entity_poly.pdbx_seq_one_letter_code
_entity_poly.pdbx_strand_id
1 'polypeptide(L)'
;MASEVNVRQGPILFWSGVAVAEFGAIGPGFGYPWSPAALAAAALLVALGFLSVKAADYLRTEEARQRLRLGGYLAGALLVAHQFSSTAHVTSLSRVGSLLLYAMAAVMVVWSHQVPQETRPALLIAAGLDPGSLRERLAGATDTVAVYRAERVTDELRDLERHYGVILVVGDEHDPRAKERVSASGLSREIPDIAEREVVVAGPRRFKRYVGGALSRLAIPKSQIHFKSGQKV
;
A
#
# COMPACT_ATOMS: atom_id res chain seq x y z
N MET A 1 9.55 -7.20 22.36
CA MET A 1 9.23 -5.77 22.09
C MET A 1 10.43 -5.12 21.42
N ALA A 2 10.62 -5.34 20.11
CA ALA A 2 11.64 -4.67 19.30
C ALA A 2 11.33 -4.98 17.84
N SER A 3 10.55 -4.13 17.16
CA SER A 3 10.44 -4.16 15.68
C SER A 3 9.75 -2.94 15.03
N GLU A 4 9.23 -1.96 15.78
CA GLU A 4 8.56 -0.80 15.16
C GLU A 4 9.46 0.37 14.75
N VAL A 5 10.77 0.32 15.01
CA VAL A 5 11.66 1.49 14.81
C VAL A 5 12.18 1.65 13.36
N ASN A 6 12.03 0.64 12.49
CA ASN A 6 12.89 0.57 11.29
C ASN A 6 12.30 1.15 9.97
N VAL A 7 10.99 1.42 9.88
CA VAL A 7 10.36 1.74 8.58
C VAL A 7 10.44 3.24 8.21
N ARG A 8 10.59 4.13 9.21
CA ARG A 8 10.68 5.59 8.96
C ARG A 8 12.08 6.11 8.68
N GLN A 9 13.12 5.28 8.80
CA GLN A 9 14.52 5.72 8.70
C GLN A 9 15.05 5.77 7.26
N GLY A 10 14.48 5.00 6.34
CA GLY A 10 14.94 4.93 4.94
C GLY A 10 15.06 6.29 4.22
N PRO A 11 14.03 7.15 4.25
CA PRO A 11 14.11 8.47 3.61
C PRO A 11 15.14 9.39 4.26
N ILE A 12 15.28 9.34 5.60
CA ILE A 12 16.22 10.17 6.35
C ILE A 12 17.66 9.76 5.98
N LEU A 13 17.94 8.46 5.99
CA LEU A 13 19.24 7.91 5.62
C LEU A 13 19.60 8.18 4.15
N PHE A 14 18.61 8.15 3.24
CA PHE A 14 18.81 8.52 1.84
C PHE A 14 19.22 9.99 1.68
N TRP A 15 18.48 10.92 2.30
CA TRP A 15 18.81 12.36 2.21
C TRP A 15 20.09 12.72 2.97
N SER A 16 20.42 12.01 4.05
CA SER A 16 21.73 12.10 4.68
C SER A 16 22.84 11.62 3.75
N GLY A 17 22.62 10.54 2.98
CA GLY A 17 23.54 10.07 1.95
C GLY A 17 23.74 11.06 0.80
N VAL A 18 22.66 11.70 0.32
CA VAL A 18 22.72 12.76 -0.71
C VAL A 18 23.47 13.99 -0.17
N ALA A 19 23.21 14.39 1.07
CA ALA A 19 23.93 15.49 1.71
C ALA A 19 25.43 15.17 1.86
N VAL A 20 25.78 13.94 2.29
CA VAL A 20 27.18 13.50 2.41
C VAL A 20 27.85 13.40 1.03
N ALA A 21 27.12 13.02 -0.02
CA ALA A 21 27.64 13.01 -1.40
C ALA A 21 27.91 14.42 -1.93
N GLU A 22 27.02 15.38 -1.64
CA GLU A 22 27.22 16.81 -1.92
C GLU A 22 28.41 17.38 -1.12
N PHE A 23 28.50 17.12 0.19
CA PHE A 23 29.64 17.56 1.01
C PHE A 23 30.97 16.87 0.63
N GLY A 24 30.93 15.61 0.17
CA GLY A 24 32.08 14.87 -0.35
C GLY A 24 32.55 15.38 -1.72
N ALA A 25 31.65 15.94 -2.53
CA ALA A 25 31.99 16.66 -3.76
C ALA A 25 32.55 18.08 -3.49
N ILE A 26 32.39 18.60 -2.27
CA ILE A 26 32.92 19.88 -1.79
C ILE A 26 34.27 19.68 -1.04
N GLY A 27 34.90 18.51 -1.15
CA GLY A 27 36.26 18.27 -0.65
C GLY A 27 37.33 19.07 -1.43
N PRO A 28 38.44 19.49 -0.79
CA PRO A 28 39.34 20.51 -1.31
C PRO A 28 40.19 19.97 -2.47
N GLY A 29 39.69 20.09 -3.69
CA GLY A 29 40.52 20.01 -4.89
C GLY A 29 41.18 21.36 -5.14
N PHE A 30 42.51 21.40 -5.18
CA PHE A 30 43.27 22.55 -5.66
C PHE A 30 42.76 22.96 -7.06
N GLY A 31 41.99 24.05 -7.15
CA GLY A 31 41.60 24.63 -8.44
C GLY A 31 40.24 25.32 -8.55
N TYR A 32 39.32 25.21 -7.57
CA TYR A 32 38.01 25.89 -7.64
C TYR A 32 37.80 26.90 -6.50
N PRO A 33 37.44 28.17 -6.78
CA PRO A 33 37.14 29.13 -5.74
C PRO A 33 35.80 28.76 -5.07
N TRP A 34 35.81 28.81 -3.74
CA TRP A 34 34.65 28.57 -2.89
C TRP A 34 33.47 29.47 -3.32
N SER A 35 32.35 28.89 -3.73
CA SER A 35 31.10 29.64 -3.88
C SER A 35 30.16 29.29 -2.71
N PRO A 36 29.91 30.23 -1.78
CA PRO A 36 28.90 30.04 -0.73
C PRO A 36 27.52 29.69 -1.31
N ALA A 37 27.29 30.06 -2.57
CA ALA A 37 26.10 29.73 -3.33
C ALA A 37 25.93 28.21 -3.57
N ALA A 38 27.00 27.45 -3.74
CA ALA A 38 26.91 26.00 -3.92
C ALA A 38 26.45 25.29 -2.63
N LEU A 39 26.97 25.68 -1.47
CA LEU A 39 26.50 25.19 -0.16
C LEU A 39 25.04 25.57 0.10
N ALA A 40 24.64 26.79 -0.27
CA ALA A 40 23.26 27.23 -0.14
C ALA A 40 22.31 26.41 -1.05
N ALA A 41 22.72 26.13 -2.29
CA ALA A 41 21.95 25.30 -3.22
C ALA A 41 21.81 23.86 -2.71
N ALA A 42 22.91 23.25 -2.24
CA ALA A 42 22.92 21.93 -1.62
C ALA A 42 21.96 21.84 -0.43
N ALA A 43 22.06 22.81 0.49
CA ALA A 43 21.21 22.87 1.67
C ALA A 43 19.72 23.05 1.32
N LEU A 44 19.41 23.87 0.31
CA LEU A 44 18.04 24.07 -0.17
C LEU A 44 17.45 22.79 -0.78
N LEU A 45 18.25 22.02 -1.51
CA LEU A 45 17.80 20.77 -2.13
C LEU A 45 17.55 19.67 -1.11
N VAL A 46 18.43 19.55 -0.10
CA VAL A 46 18.22 18.65 1.04
C VAL A 46 16.97 19.05 1.82
N ALA A 47 16.78 20.36 2.07
CA ALA A 47 15.59 20.87 2.73
C ALA A 47 14.32 20.58 1.93
N LEU A 48 14.33 20.80 0.60
CA LEU A 48 13.20 20.51 -0.28
C LEU A 48 12.86 19.02 -0.32
N GLY A 49 13.87 18.16 -0.34
CA GLY A 49 13.75 16.72 -0.24
C GLY A 49 13.10 16.25 1.05
N PHE A 50 13.60 16.79 2.18
CA PHE A 50 13.07 16.51 3.51
C PHE A 50 11.63 17.02 3.67
N LEU A 51 11.33 18.22 3.20
CA LEU A 51 9.97 18.79 3.19
C LEU A 51 9.02 17.98 2.32
N SER A 52 9.47 17.47 1.17
CA SER A 52 8.66 16.61 0.30
C SER A 52 8.31 15.29 0.99
N VAL A 53 9.25 14.67 1.70
CA VAL A 53 9.01 13.45 2.48
C VAL A 53 8.04 13.72 3.63
N LYS A 54 8.25 14.80 4.40
CA LYS A 54 7.36 15.21 5.50
C LYS A 54 5.96 15.56 5.02
N ALA A 55 5.82 16.21 3.86
CA ALA A 55 4.54 16.53 3.26
C ALA A 55 3.80 15.26 2.78
N ALA A 56 4.52 14.21 2.38
CA ALA A 56 3.93 12.93 1.99
C ALA A 56 3.14 12.27 3.13
N ASP A 57 3.57 12.48 4.38
CA ASP A 57 2.91 11.93 5.57
C ASP A 57 1.58 12.63 5.89
N TYR A 58 1.34 13.83 5.34
CA TYR A 58 0.06 14.54 5.45
C TYR A 58 -0.99 14.12 4.40
N LEU A 59 -0.60 13.33 3.40
CA LEU A 59 -1.52 12.85 2.37
C LEU A 59 -2.29 11.62 2.87
N ARG A 60 -3.62 11.66 2.75
CA ARG A 60 -4.53 10.57 3.20
C ARG A 60 -4.51 9.32 2.31
N THR A 61 -4.06 9.44 1.07
CA THR A 61 -4.09 8.34 0.09
C THR A 61 -2.68 7.79 -0.15
N GLU A 62 -2.55 6.46 -0.05
CA GLU A 62 -1.24 5.78 -0.15
C GLU A 62 -0.58 5.97 -1.52
N GLU A 63 -1.39 6.02 -2.58
CA GLU A 63 -0.91 6.29 -3.94
C GLU A 63 -0.28 7.69 -4.08
N ALA A 64 -0.85 8.69 -3.41
CA ALA A 64 -0.34 10.07 -3.46
C ALA A 64 0.97 10.18 -2.68
N ARG A 65 1.05 9.50 -1.53
CA ARG A 65 2.28 9.40 -0.74
C ARG A 65 3.40 8.72 -1.53
N GLN A 66 3.09 7.63 -2.22
CA GLN A 66 4.05 6.89 -3.04
C GLN A 66 4.55 7.71 -4.24
N ARG A 67 3.65 8.40 -4.96
CA ARG A 67 4.02 9.27 -6.08
C ARG A 67 4.91 10.44 -5.66
N LEU A 68 4.64 11.02 -4.49
CA LEU A 68 5.46 12.12 -3.96
C LEU A 68 6.86 11.63 -3.55
N ARG A 69 6.97 10.44 -2.95
CA ARG A 69 8.27 9.80 -2.61
C ARG A 69 9.07 9.47 -3.88
N LEU A 70 8.42 8.92 -4.91
CA LEU A 70 9.02 8.67 -6.22
C LEU A 70 9.51 9.96 -6.89
N GLY A 71 8.73 11.03 -6.82
CA GLY A 71 9.14 12.36 -7.31
C GLY A 71 10.40 12.88 -6.61
N GLY A 72 10.48 12.72 -5.28
CA GLY A 72 11.66 13.10 -4.50
C GLY A 72 12.91 12.29 -4.87
N TYR A 73 12.78 10.97 -5.06
CA TYR A 73 13.90 10.12 -5.48
C TYR A 73 14.36 10.42 -6.91
N LEU A 74 13.43 10.66 -7.83
CA LEU A 74 13.75 11.03 -9.21
C LEU A 74 14.45 12.39 -9.28
N ALA A 75 13.98 13.38 -8.51
CA ALA A 75 14.63 14.69 -8.42
C ALA A 75 16.05 14.58 -7.85
N GLY A 76 16.25 13.77 -6.80
CA GLY A 76 17.59 13.47 -6.29
C GLY A 76 18.49 12.81 -7.33
N ALA A 77 17.99 11.81 -8.06
CA ALA A 77 18.75 11.14 -9.11
C ALA A 77 19.12 12.08 -10.27
N LEU A 78 18.19 12.95 -10.70
CA LEU A 78 18.41 13.94 -11.75
C LEU A 78 19.42 15.01 -11.34
N LEU A 79 19.37 15.47 -10.09
CA LEU A 79 20.32 16.44 -9.57
C LEU A 79 21.74 15.87 -9.57
N VAL A 80 21.90 14.62 -9.15
CA VAL A 80 23.19 13.95 -9.14
C VAL A 80 23.69 13.68 -10.58
N ALA A 81 22.79 13.33 -11.51
CA ALA A 81 23.12 13.22 -12.93
C ALA A 81 23.58 14.57 -13.54
N HIS A 82 22.96 15.67 -13.12
CA HIS A 82 23.35 17.03 -13.52
C HIS A 82 24.77 17.38 -13.06
N GLN A 83 25.13 17.07 -11.80
CA GLN A 83 26.49 17.29 -11.27
C GLN A 83 27.56 16.49 -12.02
N PHE A 84 27.23 15.29 -12.52
CA PHE A 84 28.15 14.45 -13.29
C PHE A 84 28.34 14.94 -14.74
N SER A 85 27.32 15.57 -15.32
CA SER A 85 27.39 16.17 -16.65
C SER A 85 28.26 17.45 -16.66
N SER A 86 28.28 18.19 -15.54
CA SER A 86 29.03 19.45 -15.42
C SER A 86 30.47 19.27 -14.94
N THR A 87 30.85 18.15 -14.33
CA THR A 87 32.20 17.92 -13.79
C THR A 87 33.06 17.07 -14.73
N ALA A 88 33.74 17.72 -15.67
CA ALA A 88 34.60 17.06 -16.66
C ALA A 88 35.89 16.41 -16.09
N HIS A 89 36.22 16.55 -14.80
CA HIS A 89 37.51 16.12 -14.23
C HIS A 89 37.32 15.43 -12.89
N VAL A 90 37.02 14.14 -12.92
CA VAL A 90 36.82 13.30 -11.72
C VAL A 90 37.86 12.18 -11.75
N THR A 91 38.82 12.20 -10.82
CA THR A 91 39.86 11.18 -10.64
C THR A 91 39.25 9.81 -10.30
N SER A 92 40.01 8.72 -10.51
CA SER A 92 39.51 7.34 -10.41
C SER A 92 38.85 7.00 -9.07
N LEU A 93 39.27 7.62 -7.97
CA LEU A 93 38.78 7.32 -6.63
C LEU A 93 37.37 7.89 -6.36
N SER A 94 37.11 9.13 -6.78
CA SER A 94 35.80 9.77 -6.62
C SER A 94 34.75 9.14 -7.55
N ARG A 95 35.17 8.58 -8.68
CA ARG A 95 34.31 7.77 -9.56
C ARG A 95 33.83 6.46 -8.91
N VAL A 96 34.68 5.80 -8.12
CA VAL A 96 34.30 4.59 -7.39
C VAL A 96 33.37 4.92 -6.22
N GLY A 97 33.66 6.01 -5.49
CA GLY A 97 32.79 6.50 -4.42
C GLY A 97 31.37 6.84 -4.90
N SER A 98 31.25 7.52 -6.05
CA SER A 98 29.94 7.86 -6.63
C SER A 98 29.19 6.61 -7.12
N LEU A 99 29.86 5.63 -7.72
CA LEU A 99 29.26 4.35 -8.14
C LEU A 99 28.68 3.55 -6.96
N LEU A 100 29.38 3.51 -5.83
CA LEU A 100 28.86 2.84 -4.62
C LEU A 100 27.62 3.54 -4.06
N LEU A 101 27.60 4.88 -4.08
CA LEU A 101 26.42 5.66 -3.68
C LEU A 101 25.23 5.45 -4.63
N TYR A 102 25.47 5.33 -5.95
CA TYR A 102 24.42 4.99 -6.92
C TYR A 102 23.88 3.59 -6.70
N ALA A 103 24.73 2.59 -6.46
CA ALA A 103 24.30 1.24 -6.15
C ALA A 103 23.45 1.23 -4.87
N MET A 104 23.84 2.00 -3.85
CA MET A 104 23.09 2.11 -2.60
C MET A 104 21.74 2.83 -2.79
N ALA A 105 21.70 3.90 -3.58
CA ALA A 105 20.47 4.60 -3.95
C ALA A 105 19.51 3.70 -4.75
N ALA A 106 20.03 2.94 -5.71
CA ALA A 106 19.25 1.98 -6.50
C ALA A 106 18.69 0.86 -5.61
N VAL A 107 19.51 0.31 -4.71
CA VAL A 107 19.08 -0.69 -3.71
C VAL A 107 18.00 -0.10 -2.81
N MET A 108 18.15 1.14 -2.34
CA MET A 108 17.14 1.82 -1.52
C MET A 108 15.83 2.06 -2.26
N VAL A 109 15.86 2.45 -3.53
CA VAL A 109 14.66 2.61 -4.36
C VAL A 109 13.96 1.27 -4.50
N VAL A 110 14.70 0.22 -4.88
CA VAL A 110 14.15 -1.15 -5.02
C VAL A 110 13.57 -1.65 -3.69
N TRP A 111 14.26 -1.44 -2.57
CA TRP A 111 13.78 -1.83 -1.24
C TRP A 111 12.59 -1.01 -0.78
N SER A 112 12.52 0.29 -1.12
CA SER A 112 11.36 1.13 -0.81
C SER A 112 10.11 0.74 -1.59
N HIS A 113 10.27 0.03 -2.71
CA HIS A 113 9.17 -0.59 -3.44
C HIS A 113 8.72 -1.92 -2.82
N GLN A 114 9.49 -2.50 -1.89
CA GLN A 114 9.18 -3.76 -1.21
C GLN A 114 8.45 -3.57 0.13
N VAL A 115 7.84 -2.41 0.40
CA VAL A 115 6.98 -2.25 1.59
C VAL A 115 5.92 -3.35 1.54
N PRO A 116 5.92 -4.31 2.48
CA PRO A 116 4.88 -5.32 2.55
C PRO A 116 3.57 -4.57 2.66
N GLN A 117 2.60 -4.86 1.79
CA GLN A 117 1.24 -4.41 2.07
C GLN A 117 0.91 -4.96 3.45
N GLU A 118 0.76 -4.10 4.45
CA GLU A 118 0.13 -4.50 5.70
C GLU A 118 -1.17 -5.18 5.28
N THR A 119 -1.21 -6.50 5.42
CA THR A 119 -2.36 -7.32 5.07
C THR A 119 -3.46 -6.90 6.02
N ARG A 120 -4.27 -5.92 5.59
CA ARG A 120 -5.47 -5.53 6.30
C ARG A 120 -6.34 -6.77 6.49
N PRO A 121 -7.03 -6.88 7.64
CA PRO A 121 -8.00 -7.95 7.84
C PRO A 121 -8.97 -7.99 6.66
N ALA A 122 -9.24 -9.17 6.13
CA ALA A 122 -10.09 -9.31 4.95
C ALA A 122 -11.55 -9.56 5.35
N LEU A 123 -12.48 -9.06 4.54
CA LEU A 123 -13.90 -9.36 4.63
C LEU A 123 -14.36 -10.00 3.31
N LEU A 124 -14.80 -11.26 3.37
CA LEU A 124 -15.39 -11.96 2.22
C LEU A 124 -16.92 -11.86 2.28
N ILE A 125 -17.53 -11.20 1.31
CA ILE A 125 -19.00 -11.19 1.13
C ILE A 125 -19.34 -12.02 -0.10
N ALA A 126 -19.96 -13.17 0.10
CA ALA A 126 -20.15 -14.18 -0.92
C ALA A 126 -21.61 -14.64 -1.03
N ALA A 127 -22.05 -14.98 -2.24
CA ALA A 127 -23.33 -15.64 -2.49
C ALA A 127 -23.22 -16.59 -3.69
N GLY A 128 -23.90 -17.75 -3.62
CA GLY A 128 -23.97 -18.71 -4.72
C GLY A 128 -22.63 -19.33 -5.11
N LEU A 129 -21.69 -19.43 -4.17
CA LEU A 129 -20.48 -20.24 -4.30
C LEU A 129 -20.77 -21.63 -3.78
N ASP A 130 -20.15 -22.66 -4.36
CA ASP A 130 -20.22 -23.98 -3.75
C ASP A 130 -19.48 -23.98 -2.40
N PRO A 131 -19.93 -24.77 -1.41
CA PRO A 131 -19.30 -24.84 -0.10
C PRO A 131 -17.81 -25.27 -0.15
N GLY A 132 -17.41 -26.05 -1.16
CA GLY A 132 -16.01 -26.47 -1.35
C GLY A 132 -15.10 -25.30 -1.66
N SER A 133 -15.44 -24.50 -2.68
CA SER A 133 -14.73 -23.28 -3.04
C SER A 133 -14.70 -22.25 -1.91
N LEU A 134 -15.78 -22.18 -1.11
CA LEU A 134 -15.82 -21.33 0.09
C LEU A 134 -14.82 -21.82 1.14
N ARG A 135 -14.78 -23.14 1.39
CA ARG A 135 -13.82 -23.76 2.32
C ARG A 135 -12.37 -23.49 1.92
N GLU A 136 -12.03 -23.72 0.66
CA GLU A 136 -10.66 -23.50 0.15
C GLU A 136 -10.20 -22.05 0.35
N ARG A 137 -11.10 -21.09 0.13
CA ARG A 137 -10.81 -19.67 0.36
C ARG A 137 -10.59 -19.31 1.81
N LEU A 138 -11.33 -19.95 2.73
CA LEU A 138 -11.22 -19.68 4.16
C LEU A 138 -10.03 -20.42 4.79
N ALA A 139 -9.69 -21.61 4.31
CA ALA A 139 -8.60 -22.41 4.84
C ALA A 139 -7.22 -21.74 4.74
N GLY A 140 -7.01 -20.90 3.71
CA GLY A 140 -5.75 -20.17 3.51
C GLY A 140 -5.74 -18.75 4.07
N ALA A 141 -6.84 -18.29 4.65
CA ALA A 141 -7.00 -16.88 5.02
C ALA A 141 -6.83 -16.68 6.53
N THR A 142 -5.86 -15.85 6.90
CA THR A 142 -5.64 -15.45 8.30
C THR A 142 -6.41 -14.17 8.57
N ASP A 143 -7.17 -14.10 9.66
CA ASP A 143 -7.96 -12.93 10.07
C ASP A 143 -8.99 -12.46 9.02
N THR A 144 -9.79 -13.41 8.52
CA THR A 144 -10.85 -13.15 7.54
C THR A 144 -12.23 -13.36 8.14
N VAL A 145 -13.06 -12.32 8.10
CA VAL A 145 -14.48 -12.42 8.41
C VAL A 145 -15.22 -12.76 7.12
N ALA A 146 -16.17 -13.69 7.16
CA ALA A 146 -16.92 -14.10 5.98
C ALA A 146 -18.42 -13.96 6.21
N VAL A 147 -19.11 -13.29 5.29
CA VAL A 147 -20.57 -13.20 5.21
C VAL A 147 -21.00 -14.00 3.98
N TYR A 148 -21.73 -15.09 4.20
CA TYR A 148 -22.18 -15.95 3.12
C TYR A 148 -23.70 -15.98 3.02
N ARG A 149 -24.23 -15.56 1.86
CA ARG A 149 -25.65 -15.63 1.57
C ARG A 149 -26.00 -16.95 0.87
N ALA A 150 -26.94 -17.68 1.45
CA ALA A 150 -27.46 -18.94 0.91
C ALA A 150 -29.00 -18.92 0.89
N GLU A 151 -29.60 -19.59 -0.11
CA GLU A 151 -31.06 -19.78 -0.14
C GLU A 151 -31.52 -20.74 0.95
N ARG A 152 -30.72 -21.79 1.20
CA ARG A 152 -30.96 -22.80 2.23
C ARG A 152 -29.66 -23.13 2.96
N VAL A 153 -29.78 -23.49 4.24
CA VAL A 153 -28.64 -23.95 5.04
C VAL A 153 -28.45 -25.45 4.81
N THR A 154 -27.28 -25.83 4.32
CA THR A 154 -26.82 -27.23 4.25
C THR A 154 -25.94 -27.54 5.45
N ASP A 155 -25.74 -28.83 5.75
CA ASP A 155 -24.86 -29.24 6.85
C ASP A 155 -23.41 -28.79 6.61
N GLU A 156 -22.96 -28.79 5.35
CA GLU A 156 -21.64 -28.26 4.96
C GLU A 156 -21.47 -26.78 5.31
N LEU A 157 -22.52 -25.97 5.13
CA LEU A 157 -22.49 -24.55 5.48
C LEU A 157 -22.46 -24.34 6.99
N ARG A 158 -23.18 -25.19 7.75
CA ARG A 158 -23.10 -25.19 9.23
C ARG A 158 -21.73 -25.59 9.74
N ASP A 159 -21.03 -26.48 9.03
CA ASP A 159 -19.66 -26.84 9.37
C ASP A 159 -18.71 -25.67 9.14
N LEU A 160 -18.90 -24.91 8.05
CA LEU A 160 -18.13 -23.70 7.78
C LEU A 160 -18.39 -22.59 8.80
N GLU A 161 -19.65 -22.38 9.20
CA GLU A 161 -20.01 -21.45 10.27
C GLU A 161 -19.31 -21.82 11.59
N ARG A 162 -19.31 -23.10 11.97
CA ARG A 162 -18.67 -23.57 13.20
C ARG A 162 -17.14 -23.51 13.16
N HIS A 163 -16.53 -23.82 12.03
CA HIS A 163 -15.07 -23.95 11.94
C HIS A 163 -14.36 -22.65 11.60
N TYR A 164 -14.98 -21.79 10.79
CA TYR A 164 -14.38 -20.54 10.29
C TYR A 164 -15.14 -19.29 10.74
N GLY A 165 -16.21 -19.42 11.53
CA GLY A 165 -16.99 -18.26 12.01
C GLY A 165 -17.76 -17.54 10.89
N VAL A 166 -18.16 -18.26 9.84
CA VAL A 166 -18.89 -17.67 8.70
C VAL A 166 -20.27 -17.20 9.15
N ILE A 167 -20.58 -15.92 8.92
CA ILE A 167 -21.89 -15.34 9.18
C ILE A 167 -22.83 -15.76 8.04
N LEU A 168 -23.74 -16.69 8.33
CA LEU A 168 -24.73 -17.17 7.35
C LEU A 168 -25.92 -16.21 7.26
N VAL A 169 -26.20 -15.75 6.04
CA VAL A 169 -27.40 -14.97 5.70
C VAL A 169 -28.33 -15.85 4.86
N VAL A 170 -29.37 -16.37 5.50
CA VAL A 170 -30.30 -17.32 4.89
C VAL A 170 -31.50 -16.59 4.32
N GLY A 171 -31.82 -16.86 3.05
CA GLY A 171 -33.05 -16.41 2.41
C GLY A 171 -32.93 -16.26 0.89
N ASP A 172 -34.07 -16.27 0.22
CA ASP A 172 -34.18 -16.13 -1.24
C ASP A 172 -33.64 -14.79 -1.75
N GLU A 173 -33.37 -14.68 -3.05
CA GLU A 173 -32.76 -13.45 -3.63
C GLU A 173 -33.59 -12.20 -3.38
N HIS A 174 -34.91 -12.37 -3.27
CA HIS A 174 -35.86 -11.30 -3.07
C HIS A 174 -36.35 -11.20 -1.62
N ASP A 175 -35.86 -12.05 -0.71
CA ASP A 175 -36.23 -11.99 0.70
C ASP A 175 -35.76 -10.66 1.32
N PRO A 176 -36.69 -9.81 1.82
CA PRO A 176 -36.34 -8.54 2.45
C PRO A 176 -35.44 -8.72 3.67
N ARG A 177 -35.57 -9.82 4.44
CA ARG A 177 -34.74 -10.06 5.63
C ARG A 177 -33.30 -10.36 5.27
N ALA A 178 -33.09 -11.22 4.26
CA ALA A 178 -31.75 -11.52 3.76
C ALA A 178 -31.10 -10.28 3.15
N LYS A 179 -31.86 -9.49 2.38
CA LYS A 179 -31.40 -8.21 1.82
C LYS A 179 -30.98 -7.22 2.90
N GLU A 180 -31.76 -7.08 3.96
CA GLU A 180 -31.46 -6.12 5.02
C GLU A 180 -30.14 -6.45 5.73
N ARG A 181 -29.83 -7.73 5.94
CA ARG A 181 -28.55 -8.14 6.57
C ARG A 181 -27.32 -7.84 5.71
N VAL A 182 -27.45 -7.89 4.38
CA VAL A 182 -26.37 -7.49 3.45
C VAL A 182 -26.47 -6.03 2.99
N SER A 183 -27.38 -5.25 3.59
CA SER A 183 -27.50 -3.81 3.34
C SER A 183 -26.38 -3.04 4.05
N ALA A 184 -26.27 -1.73 3.79
CA ALA A 184 -25.30 -0.88 4.48
C ALA A 184 -25.50 -0.94 6.01
N SER A 185 -26.74 -0.80 6.47
CA SER A 185 -27.09 -0.86 7.89
C SER A 185 -26.84 -2.24 8.49
N GLY A 186 -27.18 -3.31 7.77
CA GLY A 186 -26.93 -4.68 8.22
C GLY A 186 -25.44 -4.99 8.36
N LEU A 187 -24.66 -4.66 7.33
CA LEU A 187 -23.21 -4.88 7.33
C LEU A 187 -22.50 -4.08 8.42
N SER A 188 -22.86 -2.82 8.63
CA SER A 188 -22.27 -1.99 9.69
C SER A 188 -22.62 -2.49 11.10
N ARG A 189 -23.73 -3.21 11.26
CA ARG A 189 -24.15 -3.77 12.56
C ARG A 189 -23.46 -5.10 12.86
N GLU A 190 -23.31 -5.95 11.85
CA GLU A 190 -22.64 -7.25 11.97
C GLU A 190 -21.11 -7.08 12.03
N ILE A 191 -20.56 -6.10 11.31
CA ILE A 191 -19.11 -5.89 11.15
C ILE A 191 -18.82 -4.39 11.34
N PRO A 192 -18.64 -3.93 12.59
CA PRO A 192 -18.47 -2.50 12.89
C PRO A 192 -17.14 -1.92 12.35
N ASP A 193 -16.13 -2.77 12.15
CA ASP A 193 -14.80 -2.42 11.64
C ASP A 193 -14.68 -2.58 10.11
N ILE A 194 -15.82 -2.69 9.38
CA ILE A 194 -15.84 -2.92 7.93
C ILE A 194 -15.04 -1.89 7.10
N ALA A 195 -14.94 -0.65 7.58
CA ALA A 195 -14.20 0.43 6.91
C ALA A 195 -12.67 0.27 6.99
N GLU A 196 -12.18 -0.58 7.88
CA GLU A 196 -10.75 -0.85 8.09
C GLU A 196 -10.29 -2.12 7.33
N ARG A 197 -11.23 -2.89 6.80
CA ARG A 197 -11.01 -4.21 6.18
C ARG A 197 -10.94 -4.12 4.65
N GLU A 198 -10.17 -5.03 4.04
CA GLU A 198 -10.20 -5.23 2.59
C GLU A 198 -11.40 -6.10 2.21
N VAL A 199 -12.30 -5.59 1.36
CA VAL A 199 -13.59 -6.24 1.09
C VAL A 199 -13.57 -6.97 -0.25
N VAL A 200 -13.68 -8.29 -0.20
CA VAL A 200 -13.81 -9.15 -1.38
C VAL A 200 -15.27 -9.54 -1.58
N VAL A 201 -15.86 -9.14 -2.70
CA VAL A 201 -17.25 -9.48 -3.04
C VAL A 201 -17.28 -10.53 -4.15
N ALA A 202 -17.93 -11.67 -3.90
CA ALA A 202 -18.04 -12.77 -4.84
C ALA A 202 -19.50 -13.23 -5.01
N GLY A 203 -19.85 -13.65 -6.23
CA GLY A 203 -21.19 -14.17 -6.53
C GLY A 203 -21.83 -13.58 -7.80
N PRO A 204 -23.15 -13.78 -7.98
CA PRO A 204 -23.90 -13.32 -9.15
C PRO A 204 -23.79 -11.81 -9.38
N ARG A 205 -23.93 -11.38 -10.64
CA ARG A 205 -23.80 -9.96 -11.03
C ARG A 205 -24.78 -9.05 -10.27
N ARG A 206 -26.02 -9.49 -10.04
CA ARG A 206 -27.03 -8.75 -9.28
C ARG A 206 -26.62 -8.55 -7.82
N PHE A 207 -26.14 -9.62 -7.19
CA PHE A 207 -25.61 -9.59 -5.83
C PHE A 207 -24.42 -8.63 -5.70
N LYS A 208 -23.43 -8.73 -6.60
CA LYS A 208 -22.27 -7.82 -6.60
C LYS A 208 -22.69 -6.35 -6.75
N ARG A 209 -23.66 -6.05 -7.61
CA ARG A 209 -24.19 -4.68 -7.79
C ARG A 209 -24.90 -4.17 -6.53
N TYR A 210 -25.69 -5.03 -5.88
CA TYR A 210 -26.40 -4.69 -4.65
C TYR A 210 -25.42 -4.39 -3.51
N VAL A 211 -24.49 -5.32 -3.24
CA VAL A 211 -23.47 -5.17 -2.18
C VAL A 211 -22.55 -3.99 -2.50
N GLY A 212 -22.12 -3.81 -3.75
CA GLY A 212 -21.34 -2.63 -4.15
C GLY A 212 -22.05 -1.31 -3.87
N GLY A 213 -23.37 -1.26 -4.04
CA GLY A 213 -24.20 -0.11 -3.65
C GLY A 213 -24.25 0.10 -2.14
N ALA A 214 -24.34 -0.97 -1.35
CA ALA A 214 -24.29 -0.92 0.11
C ALA A 214 -22.94 -0.42 0.64
N LEU A 215 -21.83 -0.99 0.14
CA LEU A 215 -20.46 -0.58 0.51
C LEU A 215 -20.18 0.89 0.13
N SER A 216 -20.70 1.34 -1.00
CA SER A 216 -20.59 2.76 -1.40
C SER A 216 -21.34 3.70 -0.45
N ARG A 217 -22.46 3.27 0.15
CA ARG A 217 -23.21 4.06 1.15
C ARG A 217 -22.49 4.10 2.51
N LEU A 218 -21.70 3.07 2.81
CA LEU A 218 -20.80 3.04 3.97
C LEU A 218 -19.50 3.84 3.75
N ALA A 219 -19.40 4.58 2.64
CA ALA A 219 -18.23 5.37 2.28
C ALA A 219 -16.91 4.56 2.19
N ILE A 220 -17.01 3.26 1.90
CA ILE A 220 -15.84 2.40 1.73
C ILE A 220 -15.11 2.79 0.42
N PRO A 221 -13.81 3.11 0.46
CA PRO A 221 -13.02 3.43 -0.71
C PRO A 221 -13.06 2.33 -1.76
N LYS A 222 -13.24 2.70 -3.04
CA LYS A 222 -13.24 1.73 -4.15
C LYS A 222 -11.94 0.93 -4.26
N SER A 223 -10.83 1.48 -3.79
CA SER A 223 -9.52 0.80 -3.76
C SER A 223 -9.49 -0.39 -2.81
N GLN A 224 -10.39 -0.45 -1.81
CA GLN A 224 -10.50 -1.55 -0.85
C GLN A 224 -11.52 -2.62 -1.28
N ILE A 225 -12.23 -2.41 -2.40
CA ILE A 225 -13.33 -3.28 -2.82
C ILE A 225 -12.89 -4.11 -4.04
N HIS A 226 -12.75 -5.41 -3.83
CA HIS A 226 -12.34 -6.37 -4.85
C HIS A 226 -13.51 -7.25 -5.28
N PHE A 227 -14.06 -6.98 -6.46
CA PHE A 227 -15.08 -7.84 -7.06
C PHE A 227 -14.44 -9.03 -7.75
N LYS A 228 -14.66 -10.23 -7.23
CA LYS A 228 -14.28 -11.46 -7.93
C LYS A 228 -15.46 -12.01 -8.73
N SER A 229 -15.19 -12.41 -9.96
CA SER A 229 -16.11 -13.23 -10.74
C SER A 229 -16.12 -14.62 -10.10
N GLY A 230 -17.29 -15.16 -9.79
CA GLY A 230 -17.39 -16.58 -9.48
C GLY A 230 -16.86 -17.32 -10.70
N GLN A 231 -15.66 -17.89 -10.57
CA GLN A 231 -15.12 -18.78 -11.57
C GLN A 231 -15.99 -20.02 -11.46
N LYS A 232 -16.89 -20.19 -12.43
CA LYS A 232 -17.48 -21.51 -12.69
C LYS A 232 -16.30 -22.43 -12.98
N VAL A 233 -16.12 -23.44 -12.13
CA VAL A 233 -15.54 -24.71 -12.57
C VAL A 233 -16.63 -25.45 -13.33
#